data_AF-A0A258NCE2-F1
#
_entry.id   AF-A0A258NCE2-F1
#
_cell.length_a   1.000
_cell.length_b   1.000
_cell.length_c   1.000
_cell.angle_alpha   90.00
_cell.angle_beta   90.00
_cell.angle_gamma   90.00
#
_symmetry.space_group_name_H-M   'P 1'
#
loop_
_entity.id
_entity.type
_entity.pdbx_description
1 polymer ?
#
loop_
_entity_poly.entity_id
_entity_poly.type
_entity_poly.pdbx_seq_one_letter_code
_entity_poly.pdbx_strand_id
1 'polypeptide(L)'
;MPPLLNRLWSRVRATVAPVPDISATLWLETLRRYPFLAALPLHDQAKLRALSALFLHHKQFHGAHGLVVTDAMAIDIAAQACLPLLHWGDAAAALGWYGDFVGIVVHPGEAVARRQTVDQAGVVHEHTEVLLGEAMERGPIMLSWQHVAPASHHIERGTNVVVHEFVHKLDMRSGDPNGCPPLPAGFMGTRTARAAHEAWWAAWEPAYADFRERVIMAQRFGAAPPWLDAYGATAPAEFFAVACEAYFVNRAQFAQEFPALMPVLDAFFRPGLPQPD
;
A
#
# COMPACT_ATOMS: atom_id res chain seq x y z
N MET A 1 -36.71 -5.50 29.42
CA MET A 1 -36.86 -4.22 28.70
C MET A 1 -36.03 -3.13 29.39
N PRO A 2 -35.30 -2.26 28.67
CA PRO A 2 -34.79 -2.44 27.32
C PRO A 2 -33.23 -2.44 27.24
N PRO A 3 -32.66 -3.25 26.34
CA PRO A 3 -31.25 -3.27 25.93
C PRO A 3 -30.85 -2.06 25.05
N LEU A 4 -31.55 -0.93 25.20
CA LEU A 4 -31.30 0.31 24.44
C LEU A 4 -30.20 1.18 25.08
N LEU A 5 -30.00 1.09 26.41
CA LEU A 5 -28.99 1.89 27.12
C LEU A 5 -27.54 1.45 26.82
N ASN A 6 -27.29 0.15 26.59
CA ASN A 6 -25.94 -0.36 26.31
C ASN A 6 -25.42 0.00 24.90
N ARG A 7 -26.30 0.20 23.91
CA ARG A 7 -25.90 0.62 22.56
C ARG A 7 -25.59 2.11 22.44
N LEU A 8 -26.17 2.93 23.33
CA LEU A 8 -25.85 4.35 23.41
C LEU A 8 -24.53 4.58 24.17
N TRP A 9 -24.28 3.80 25.22
CA TRP A 9 -23.03 3.89 25.99
C TRP A 9 -21.79 3.42 25.20
N SER A 10 -21.92 2.45 24.30
CA SER A 10 -20.81 2.03 23.41
C SER A 10 -20.50 3.06 22.31
N ARG A 11 -21.52 3.79 21.80
CA ARG A 11 -21.33 4.89 20.85
C ARG A 11 -20.74 6.15 21.51
N VAL A 12 -21.02 6.37 22.79
CA VAL A 12 -20.45 7.50 23.55
C VAL A 12 -19.03 7.20 24.04
N ARG A 13 -18.68 5.95 24.39
CA ARG A 13 -17.28 5.60 24.70
C ARG A 13 -16.37 5.61 23.47
N ALA A 14 -16.88 5.26 22.28
CA ALA A 14 -16.14 5.36 21.03
C ALA A 14 -15.89 6.82 20.57
N THR A 15 -16.60 7.79 21.16
CA THR A 15 -16.41 9.23 20.87
C THR A 15 -15.58 9.96 21.94
N VAL A 16 -15.18 9.28 23.03
CA VAL A 16 -14.51 9.92 24.18
C VAL A 16 -13.28 9.17 24.68
N ALA A 17 -13.04 7.91 24.27
CA ALA A 17 -11.75 7.28 24.54
C ALA A 17 -10.68 7.93 23.65
N PRO A 18 -9.63 8.56 24.21
CA PRO A 18 -8.52 9.02 23.39
C PRO A 18 -7.94 7.81 22.67
N VAL A 19 -7.75 7.95 21.36
CA VAL A 19 -7.02 6.96 20.55
C VAL A 19 -5.69 6.70 21.26
N PRO A 20 -5.37 5.46 21.64
CA PRO A 20 -4.13 5.16 22.34
C PRO A 20 -2.94 5.67 21.52
N ASP A 21 -2.12 6.53 22.11
CA ASP A 21 -0.93 7.05 21.44
C ASP A 21 0.15 5.95 21.38
N ILE A 22 0.85 5.88 20.25
CA ILE A 22 2.02 5.02 20.10
C ILE A 22 3.13 5.60 20.98
N SER A 23 3.76 4.81 21.85
CA SER A 23 4.82 5.36 22.71
C SER A 23 6.00 5.91 21.89
N ALA A 24 6.66 6.97 22.38
CA ALA A 24 7.82 7.54 21.70
C ALA A 24 8.95 6.52 21.50
N THR A 25 9.14 5.61 22.46
CA THR A 25 10.14 4.54 22.36
C THR A 25 9.85 3.59 21.20
N LEU A 26 8.63 3.04 21.13
CA LEU A 26 8.25 2.13 20.04
C LEU A 26 8.31 2.84 18.68
N TRP A 27 7.89 4.12 18.62
CA TRP A 27 7.97 4.91 17.40
C TRP A 27 9.41 5.11 16.91
N LEU A 28 10.32 5.51 17.79
CA LEU A 28 11.74 5.70 17.44
C LEU A 28 12.39 4.37 17.03
N GLU A 29 12.01 3.26 17.64
CA GLU A 29 12.46 1.93 17.23
C GLU A 29 11.95 1.56 15.83
N THR A 30 10.70 1.85 15.50
CA THR A 30 10.13 1.68 14.16
C THR A 30 10.91 2.52 13.14
N LEU A 31 11.16 3.81 13.41
CA LEU A 31 11.96 4.67 12.52
C LEU A 31 13.38 4.12 12.31
N ARG A 32 13.99 3.55 13.35
CA ARG A 32 15.31 2.91 13.25
C ARG A 32 15.28 1.65 12.37
N ARG A 33 14.18 0.89 12.39
CA ARG A 33 13.97 -0.30 11.56
C ARG A 33 13.71 0.06 10.09
N TYR A 34 12.99 1.14 9.83
CA TYR A 34 12.59 1.56 8.47
C TYR A 34 13.16 2.95 8.12
N PRO A 35 14.41 3.03 7.62
CA PRO A 35 15.07 4.28 7.26
C PRO A 35 14.28 5.20 6.31
N PHE A 36 13.46 4.66 5.41
CA PHE A 36 12.62 5.47 4.53
C PHE A 36 11.54 6.24 5.30
N LEU A 37 11.07 5.74 6.44
CA LEU A 37 10.20 6.49 7.35
C LEU A 37 10.99 7.55 8.14
N ALA A 38 12.22 7.22 8.56
CA ALA A 38 13.09 8.16 9.26
C ALA A 38 13.54 9.34 8.37
N ALA A 39 13.56 9.15 7.04
CA ALA A 39 13.87 10.18 6.07
C ALA A 39 12.76 11.24 5.90
N LEU A 40 11.55 10.98 6.39
CA LEU A 40 10.46 11.95 6.36
C LEU A 40 10.79 13.18 7.23
N PRO A 41 10.31 14.38 6.88
CA PRO A 41 10.38 15.54 7.76
C PRO A 41 9.75 15.27 9.14
N LEU A 42 10.24 15.91 10.20
CA LEU A 42 9.76 15.66 11.57
C LEU A 42 8.25 15.87 11.75
N HIS A 43 7.65 16.83 11.04
CA HIS A 43 6.20 17.06 11.08
C HIS A 43 5.43 15.91 10.41
N ASP A 44 5.95 15.35 9.33
CA ASP A 44 5.40 14.20 8.63
C ASP A 44 5.55 12.93 9.47
N GLN A 45 6.67 12.73 10.18
CA GLN A 45 6.82 11.63 11.13
C GLN A 45 5.78 11.72 12.26
N ALA A 46 5.55 12.92 12.81
CA ALA A 46 4.53 13.12 13.85
C ALA A 46 3.11 12.85 13.33
N LYS A 47 2.80 13.32 12.10
CA LYS A 47 1.51 13.06 11.45
C LYS A 47 1.33 11.56 11.18
N LEU A 48 2.37 10.88 10.68
CA LEU A 48 2.33 9.45 10.41
C LEU A 48 2.12 8.63 11.68
N ARG A 49 2.76 9.01 12.80
CA ARG A 49 2.53 8.37 14.11
C ARG A 49 1.07 8.50 14.54
N ALA A 50 0.50 9.69 14.46
CA ALA A 50 -0.90 9.93 14.82
C ALA A 50 -1.87 9.15 13.90
N LEU A 51 -1.59 9.14 12.59
CA LEU A 51 -2.37 8.39 11.61
C LEU A 51 -2.29 6.87 11.86
N SER A 52 -1.10 6.37 12.21
CA SER A 52 -0.88 4.96 12.57
C SER A 52 -1.63 4.58 13.85
N ALA A 53 -1.67 5.46 14.86
CA ALA A 53 -2.42 5.22 16.09
C ALA A 53 -3.93 5.10 15.82
N LEU A 54 -4.47 5.99 14.98
CA LEU A 54 -5.86 5.91 14.51
C LEU A 54 -6.13 4.63 13.72
N PHE A 55 -5.21 4.26 12.83
CA PHE A 55 -5.32 3.02 12.07
C PHE A 55 -5.38 1.79 12.99
N LEU A 56 -4.46 1.68 13.96
CA LEU A 56 -4.42 0.60 14.95
C LEU A 56 -5.71 0.51 15.76
N HIS A 57 -6.36 1.64 16.05
CA HIS A 57 -7.64 1.67 16.75
C HIS A 57 -8.79 1.03 15.94
N HIS A 58 -8.72 1.10 14.61
CA HIS A 58 -9.77 0.63 13.70
C HIS A 58 -9.50 -0.74 13.06
N LYS A 59 -8.31 -1.30 13.23
CA LYS A 59 -7.91 -2.57 12.63
C LYS A 59 -7.68 -3.67 13.66
N GLN A 60 -7.82 -4.91 13.23
CA GLN A 60 -7.63 -6.10 14.05
C GLN A 60 -6.53 -6.96 13.45
N PHE A 61 -5.46 -7.16 14.22
CA PHE A 61 -4.32 -7.98 13.84
C PHE A 61 -4.47 -9.39 14.38
N HIS A 62 -4.26 -10.38 13.51
CA HIS A 62 -4.33 -11.79 13.85
C HIS A 62 -3.04 -12.46 13.37
N GLY A 63 -2.40 -13.24 14.24
CA GLY A 63 -1.25 -14.05 13.83
C GLY A 63 -1.69 -15.44 13.38
N ALA A 64 -1.14 -15.92 12.27
CA ALA A 64 -1.36 -17.25 11.75
C ALA A 64 -0.25 -18.22 12.21
N HIS A 65 -0.54 -19.52 12.21
CA HIS A 65 0.42 -20.60 12.51
C HIS A 65 1.16 -20.43 13.85
N GLY A 66 0.46 -19.94 14.88
CA GLY A 66 1.02 -19.77 16.22
C GLY A 66 1.85 -18.49 16.41
N LEU A 67 1.98 -17.65 15.37
CA LEU A 67 2.56 -16.31 15.53
C LEU A 67 1.67 -15.47 16.45
N VAL A 68 2.27 -14.80 17.44
CA VAL A 68 1.59 -13.80 18.26
C VAL A 68 2.03 -12.43 17.78
N VAL A 69 1.09 -11.64 17.26
CA VAL A 69 1.40 -10.28 16.78
C VAL A 69 1.65 -9.38 17.99
N THR A 70 2.88 -8.87 18.09
CA THR A 70 3.26 -7.93 19.15
C THR A 70 2.90 -6.49 18.78
N ASP A 71 2.87 -5.60 19.76
CA ASP A 71 2.62 -4.16 19.52
C ASP A 71 3.65 -3.57 18.54
N ALA A 72 4.92 -3.95 18.65
CA ALA A 72 5.97 -3.50 17.74
C ALA A 72 5.70 -3.93 16.29
N MET A 73 5.23 -5.18 16.07
CA MET A 73 4.84 -5.66 14.74
C MET A 73 3.65 -4.88 14.18
N ALA A 74 2.62 -4.66 15.00
CA ALA A 74 1.44 -3.93 14.58
C ALA A 74 1.78 -2.47 14.22
N ILE A 75 2.63 -1.80 15.01
CA ILE A 75 3.11 -0.44 14.74
C ILE A 75 3.93 -0.39 13.45
N ASP A 76 4.82 -1.35 13.24
CA ASP A 76 5.64 -1.44 12.03
C ASP A 76 4.77 -1.57 10.76
N ILE A 77 3.72 -2.42 10.81
CA ILE A 77 2.76 -2.54 9.70
C ILE A 77 1.95 -1.26 9.55
N ALA A 78 1.41 -0.71 10.63
CA ALA A 78 0.57 0.49 10.60
C ALA A 78 1.31 1.71 10.02
N ALA A 79 2.57 1.91 10.39
CA ALA A 79 3.39 3.01 9.90
C ALA A 79 3.62 2.94 8.38
N GLN A 80 3.85 1.75 7.85
CA GLN A 80 4.05 1.53 6.42
C GLN A 80 2.73 1.62 5.64
N ALA A 81 1.67 1.00 6.18
CA ALA A 81 0.32 1.04 5.63
C ALA A 81 -0.26 2.46 5.53
N CYS A 82 0.04 3.32 6.51
CA CYS A 82 -0.47 4.69 6.54
C CYS A 82 0.35 5.67 5.68
N LEU A 83 1.55 5.28 5.22
CA LEU A 83 2.44 6.14 4.44
C LEU A 83 1.78 6.66 3.14
N PRO A 84 1.09 5.83 2.33
CA PRO A 84 0.37 6.31 1.14
C PRO A 84 -0.69 7.37 1.43
N LEU A 85 -1.25 7.38 2.64
CA LEU A 85 -2.33 8.29 3.05
C LEU A 85 -1.82 9.56 3.75
N LEU A 86 -0.51 9.67 3.97
CA LEU A 86 0.09 10.65 4.88
C LEU A 86 -0.32 12.09 4.58
N HIS A 87 -0.36 12.48 3.31
CA HIS A 87 -0.66 13.85 2.89
C HIS A 87 -2.13 14.07 2.49
N TRP A 88 -2.98 13.08 2.70
CA TRP A 88 -4.40 13.20 2.41
C TRP A 88 -5.11 13.88 3.58
N GLY A 89 -5.80 14.99 3.27
CA GLY A 89 -6.54 15.89 4.16
C GLY A 89 -6.67 15.51 5.64
N ASP A 90 -7.91 15.28 6.07
CA ASP A 90 -8.24 14.83 7.42
C ASP A 90 -7.91 13.34 7.60
N ALA A 91 -7.38 12.97 8.76
CA ALA A 91 -6.90 11.61 9.04
C ALA A 91 -8.02 10.56 8.99
N ALA A 92 -9.21 10.87 9.50
CA ALA A 92 -10.33 9.92 9.48
C ALA A 92 -10.87 9.75 8.06
N ALA A 93 -10.95 10.84 7.29
CA ALA A 93 -11.31 10.78 5.88
C ALA A 93 -10.30 9.98 5.05
N ALA A 94 -9.00 10.17 5.28
CA ALA A 94 -7.94 9.42 4.63
C ALA A 94 -8.03 7.92 4.95
N LEU A 95 -8.16 7.55 6.23
CA LEU A 95 -8.33 6.15 6.65
C LEU A 95 -9.63 5.50 6.14
N GLY A 96 -10.63 6.31 5.77
CA GLY A 96 -11.83 5.84 5.10
C GLY A 96 -11.56 5.09 3.79
N TRP A 97 -10.40 5.31 3.16
CA TRP A 97 -9.92 4.55 1.99
C TRP A 97 -9.58 3.10 2.32
N TYR A 98 -9.24 2.80 3.56
CA TYR A 98 -9.08 1.44 4.09
C TYR A 98 -10.33 0.96 4.83
N GLY A 99 -11.50 1.53 4.55
CA GLY A 99 -12.74 1.22 5.25
C GLY A 99 -13.40 -0.12 4.88
N ASP A 100 -12.97 -0.77 3.79
CA ASP A 100 -13.55 -2.02 3.28
C ASP A 100 -13.06 -3.28 4.02
N PHE A 101 -12.01 -3.16 4.86
CA PHE A 101 -11.49 -4.25 5.66
C PHE A 101 -11.20 -3.84 7.11
N VAL A 102 -11.26 -4.82 8.01
CA VAL A 102 -10.89 -4.67 9.43
C VAL A 102 -9.72 -5.58 9.80
N GLY A 103 -9.69 -6.81 9.26
CA GLY A 103 -8.70 -7.82 9.61
C GLY A 103 -7.40 -7.68 8.85
N ILE A 104 -6.28 -7.86 9.56
CA ILE A 104 -4.93 -8.03 9.03
C ILE A 104 -4.39 -9.34 9.61
N VAL A 105 -4.03 -10.28 8.75
CA VAL A 105 -3.51 -11.59 9.13
C VAL A 105 -2.02 -11.65 8.84
N VAL A 106 -1.22 -11.92 9.86
CA VAL A 106 0.24 -11.97 9.76
C VAL A 106 0.72 -13.42 9.86
N HIS A 107 1.38 -13.89 8.82
CA HIS A 107 2.03 -15.19 8.76
C HIS A 107 3.51 -15.06 9.15
N PRO A 108 4.12 -16.06 9.80
CA PRO A 108 5.54 -16.00 10.14
C PRO A 108 6.45 -16.01 8.90
N GLY A 109 6.05 -16.72 7.85
CA GLY A 109 6.76 -16.84 6.57
C GLY A 109 5.83 -16.71 5.38
N GLU A 110 6.22 -17.21 4.20
CA GLU A 110 5.39 -17.17 3.00
C GLU A 110 4.15 -18.04 3.21
N ALA A 111 2.99 -17.52 2.83
CA ALA A 111 1.79 -18.32 2.75
C ALA A 111 1.67 -18.86 1.32
N VAL A 112 1.11 -20.04 1.16
CA VAL A 112 0.90 -20.63 -0.16
C VAL A 112 -0.60 -20.71 -0.40
N ALA A 113 -1.12 -19.92 -1.34
CA ALA A 113 -2.51 -19.98 -1.74
C ALA A 113 -2.69 -20.91 -2.95
N ARG A 114 -3.72 -21.75 -2.89
CA ARG A 114 -4.18 -22.50 -4.06
C ARG A 114 -5.25 -21.67 -4.75
N ARG A 115 -4.98 -21.31 -6.00
CA ARG A 115 -5.88 -20.54 -6.86
C ARG A 115 -6.44 -21.44 -7.93
N GLN A 116 -7.69 -21.19 -8.30
CA GLN A 116 -8.33 -21.80 -9.46
C GLN A 116 -8.74 -20.68 -10.41
N THR A 117 -8.17 -20.67 -11.61
CA THR A 117 -8.58 -19.75 -12.69
C THR A 117 -9.24 -20.55 -13.78
N VAL A 118 -10.40 -20.08 -14.26
CA VAL A 118 -11.10 -20.69 -15.39
C VAL A 118 -10.74 -19.91 -16.64
N ASP A 119 -10.17 -20.57 -17.64
CA ASP A 119 -9.85 -19.92 -18.91
C ASP A 119 -11.10 -19.71 -19.78
N GLN A 120 -10.94 -19.01 -20.91
CA GLN A 120 -12.04 -18.75 -21.86
C GLN A 120 -12.63 -20.03 -22.48
N ALA A 121 -11.95 -21.17 -22.37
CA ALA A 121 -12.43 -22.47 -22.81
C ALA A 121 -13.15 -23.26 -21.69
N GLY A 122 -13.25 -22.69 -20.48
CA GLY A 122 -13.90 -23.34 -19.33
C GLY A 122 -13.00 -24.33 -18.57
N VAL A 123 -11.69 -24.36 -18.85
CA VAL A 123 -10.74 -25.24 -18.15
C VAL A 123 -10.31 -24.59 -16.83
N VAL A 124 -10.43 -25.35 -15.74
CA VAL A 124 -9.97 -24.93 -14.41
C VAL A 124 -8.47 -25.21 -14.29
N HIS A 125 -7.67 -24.16 -14.17
CA HIS A 125 -6.24 -24.22 -13.87
C HIS A 125 -6.04 -24.02 -12.37
N GLU A 126 -5.60 -25.07 -11.68
CA GLU A 126 -5.19 -24.95 -10.28
C GLU A 126 -3.70 -24.58 -10.24
N HIS A 127 -3.39 -23.38 -9.76
CA HIS A 127 -2.01 -22.95 -9.55
C HIS A 127 -1.78 -22.62 -8.08
N THR A 128 -0.54 -22.78 -7.67
CA THR A 128 -0.09 -22.53 -6.30
C THR A 128 0.74 -21.26 -6.32
N GLU A 129 0.27 -20.23 -5.65
CA GLU A 129 0.91 -18.91 -5.59
C GLU A 129 1.54 -18.72 -4.21
N VAL A 130 2.82 -18.29 -4.20
CA VAL A 130 3.53 -17.91 -2.98
C VAL A 130 3.12 -16.49 -2.65
N LEU A 131 2.34 -16.33 -1.58
CA LEU A 131 1.87 -15.05 -1.09
C LEU A 131 2.90 -14.45 -0.14
N LEU A 132 3.53 -13.37 -0.60
CA LEU A 132 4.28 -12.44 0.25
C LEU A 132 3.30 -11.55 1.02
N GLY A 133 2.17 -11.21 0.39
CA GLY A 133 0.97 -10.62 0.96
C GLY A 133 -0.25 -10.91 0.07
N GLU A 134 -1.44 -10.52 0.53
CA GLU A 134 -2.66 -10.51 -0.30
C GLU A 134 -3.67 -9.49 0.21
N ALA A 135 -4.11 -8.59 -0.66
CA ALA A 135 -5.28 -7.74 -0.46
C ALA A 135 -6.49 -8.34 -1.20
N MET A 136 -7.51 -8.74 -0.45
CA MET A 136 -8.76 -9.27 -1.01
C MET A 136 -9.83 -8.17 -1.10
N GLU A 137 -10.65 -8.10 -2.15
CA GLU A 137 -11.77 -7.15 -2.19
C GLU A 137 -12.72 -7.41 -1.00
N ARG A 138 -12.91 -6.41 -0.12
CA ARG A 138 -13.70 -6.51 1.12
C ARG A 138 -13.25 -7.59 2.11
N GLY A 139 -12.12 -8.24 1.85
CA GLY A 139 -11.52 -9.26 2.70
C GLY A 139 -10.31 -8.72 3.49
N PRO A 140 -9.74 -9.54 4.39
CA PRO A 140 -8.59 -9.14 5.18
C PRO A 140 -7.37 -8.90 4.28
N ILE A 141 -6.40 -8.16 4.82
CA ILE A 141 -5.05 -8.14 4.26
C ILE A 141 -4.25 -9.28 4.89
N MET A 142 -3.52 -10.03 4.08
CA MET A 142 -2.58 -11.05 4.55
C MET A 142 -1.15 -10.54 4.32
N LEU A 143 -0.25 -10.76 5.30
CA LEU A 143 1.13 -10.31 5.24
C LEU A 143 2.07 -11.40 5.75
N SER A 144 3.21 -11.54 5.09
CA SER A 144 4.33 -12.37 5.55
C SER A 144 5.28 -11.55 6.43
N TRP A 145 5.37 -11.85 7.73
CA TRP A 145 6.21 -11.08 8.67
C TRP A 145 7.67 -11.04 8.26
N GLN A 146 8.24 -12.12 7.71
CA GLN A 146 9.61 -12.11 7.21
C GLN A 146 9.85 -11.10 6.08
N HIS A 147 8.81 -10.73 5.34
CA HIS A 147 8.85 -9.73 4.26
C HIS A 147 8.42 -8.33 4.71
N VAL A 148 7.73 -8.23 5.85
CA VAL A 148 7.48 -6.95 6.53
C VAL A 148 8.71 -6.50 7.32
N ALA A 149 9.41 -7.44 7.94
CA ALA A 149 10.57 -7.17 8.78
C ALA A 149 11.68 -6.49 7.97
N PRO A 150 12.43 -5.56 8.57
CA PRO A 150 13.44 -4.80 7.84
C PRO A 150 14.56 -5.71 7.35
N ALA A 151 14.81 -5.66 6.05
CA ALA A 151 16.02 -6.17 5.42
C ALA A 151 16.63 -5.07 4.54
N SER A 152 17.95 -4.91 4.61
CA SER A 152 18.68 -3.85 3.88
C SER A 152 18.40 -3.87 2.37
N HIS A 153 18.21 -5.06 1.79
CA HIS A 153 17.93 -5.22 0.36
C HIS A 153 16.56 -4.70 -0.08
N HIS A 154 15.58 -4.54 0.83
CA HIS A 154 14.28 -3.96 0.49
C HIS A 154 14.42 -2.50 0.05
N ILE A 155 15.32 -1.74 0.69
CA ILE A 155 15.55 -0.33 0.35
C ILE A 155 16.30 -0.19 -0.98
N GLU A 156 17.34 -0.99 -1.16
CA GLU A 156 18.15 -1.00 -2.39
C GLU A 156 17.32 -1.38 -3.62
N ARG A 157 16.37 -2.31 -3.46
CA ARG A 157 15.47 -2.79 -4.53
C ARG A 157 14.14 -2.04 -4.61
N GLY A 158 13.86 -1.13 -3.66
CA GLY A 158 12.60 -0.39 -3.61
C GLY A 158 11.37 -1.27 -3.34
N THR A 159 11.50 -2.36 -2.57
CA THR A 159 10.38 -3.28 -2.28
C THR A 159 9.84 -3.07 -0.86
N ASN A 160 8.52 -3.20 -0.70
CA ASN A 160 7.77 -3.11 0.55
C ASN A 160 6.38 -3.75 0.41
N VAL A 161 6.25 -4.98 0.90
CA VAL A 161 4.99 -5.73 0.82
C VAL A 161 3.82 -5.05 1.54
N VAL A 162 4.07 -4.28 2.61
CA VAL A 162 2.98 -3.56 3.28
C VAL A 162 2.44 -2.46 2.38
N VAL A 163 3.33 -1.66 1.78
CA VAL A 163 2.89 -0.62 0.83
C VAL A 163 2.15 -1.27 -0.34
N HIS A 164 2.69 -2.37 -0.89
CA HIS A 164 2.11 -3.13 -1.99
C HIS A 164 0.64 -3.50 -1.74
N GLU A 165 0.35 -4.25 -0.68
CA GLU A 165 -1.02 -4.70 -0.39
C GLU A 165 -1.96 -3.53 -0.11
N PHE A 166 -1.46 -2.49 0.55
CA PHE A 166 -2.28 -1.35 0.93
C PHE A 166 -2.56 -0.38 -0.23
N VAL A 167 -1.71 -0.31 -1.26
CA VAL A 167 -2.06 0.44 -2.47
C VAL A 167 -3.03 -0.34 -3.37
N HIS A 168 -3.00 -1.67 -3.36
CA HIS A 168 -4.07 -2.46 -4.00
C HIS A 168 -5.44 -2.14 -3.41
N LYS A 169 -5.54 -1.91 -2.09
CA LYS A 169 -6.79 -1.44 -1.48
C LYS A 169 -7.25 -0.09 -2.01
N LEU A 170 -6.34 0.78 -2.45
CA LEU A 170 -6.69 2.05 -3.10
C LEU A 170 -7.19 1.81 -4.52
N ASP A 171 -6.51 0.96 -5.29
CA ASP A 171 -6.87 0.59 -6.67
C ASP A 171 -8.25 -0.08 -6.74
N MET A 172 -8.53 -0.98 -5.79
CA MET A 172 -9.82 -1.69 -5.68
C MET A 172 -11.03 -0.78 -5.38
N ARG A 173 -10.81 0.51 -5.06
CA ARG A 173 -11.92 1.46 -4.87
C ARG A 173 -12.63 1.78 -6.19
N SER A 174 -12.01 1.47 -7.32
CA SER A 174 -12.62 1.56 -8.67
C SER A 174 -13.35 0.29 -9.11
N GLY A 175 -13.34 -0.78 -8.30
CA GLY A 175 -13.77 -2.12 -8.69
C GLY A 175 -12.58 -3.05 -8.83
N ASP A 176 -12.50 -3.81 -9.93
CA ASP A 176 -11.36 -4.70 -10.18
C ASP A 176 -10.05 -3.89 -10.31
N PRO A 177 -8.97 -4.30 -9.64
CA PRO A 177 -7.70 -3.59 -9.66
C PRO A 177 -7.13 -3.57 -11.08
N ASN A 178 -6.76 -2.38 -11.54
CA ASN A 178 -6.26 -2.17 -12.91
C ASN A 178 -5.02 -1.27 -12.96
N GLY A 179 -4.49 -0.84 -11.82
CA GLY A 179 -3.37 0.08 -11.70
C GLY A 179 -3.75 1.57 -11.82
N CYS A 180 -5.03 1.90 -11.68
CA CYS A 180 -5.54 3.27 -11.69
C CYS A 180 -6.63 3.42 -10.61
N PRO A 181 -6.27 3.87 -9.39
CA PRO A 181 -7.25 4.14 -8.34
C PRO A 181 -8.21 5.27 -8.73
N PRO A 182 -9.36 5.44 -8.07
CA PRO A 182 -10.31 6.50 -8.40
C PRO A 182 -9.70 7.90 -8.32
N LEU A 183 -9.77 8.64 -9.43
CA LEU A 183 -9.23 10.00 -9.52
C LEU A 183 -10.36 11.04 -9.51
N PRO A 184 -10.36 12.02 -8.59
CA PRO A 184 -11.38 13.05 -8.54
C PRO A 184 -11.19 14.09 -9.67
N ALA A 185 -12.26 14.83 -9.98
CA ALA A 185 -12.11 16.08 -10.71
C ALA A 185 -11.19 17.03 -9.91
N GLY A 186 -10.32 17.77 -10.61
CA GLY A 186 -9.27 18.59 -10.01
C GLY A 186 -7.92 17.88 -9.88
N PHE A 187 -7.87 16.55 -10.02
CA PHE A 187 -6.59 15.82 -10.11
C PHE A 187 -5.75 16.39 -11.25
N MET A 188 -4.50 16.78 -10.95
CA MET A 188 -3.61 17.48 -11.88
C MET A 188 -4.26 18.70 -12.59
N GLY A 189 -5.15 19.41 -11.89
CA GLY A 189 -5.85 20.57 -12.46
C GLY A 189 -6.90 20.23 -13.52
N THR A 190 -7.20 18.94 -13.74
CA THR A 190 -8.20 18.53 -14.72
C THR A 190 -9.63 18.90 -14.29
N ARG A 191 -10.49 19.22 -15.26
CA ARG A 191 -11.87 19.67 -14.97
C ARG A 191 -12.85 18.54 -14.69
N THR A 192 -12.54 17.31 -15.11
CA THR A 192 -13.43 16.16 -15.03
C THR A 192 -12.66 14.92 -14.61
N ALA A 193 -13.33 13.96 -13.96
CA ALA A 193 -12.73 12.68 -13.61
C ALA A 193 -12.22 11.91 -14.84
N ARG A 194 -12.92 12.01 -15.98
CA ARG A 194 -12.47 11.42 -17.25
C ARG A 194 -11.09 11.98 -17.68
N ALA A 195 -10.92 13.30 -17.65
CA ALA A 195 -9.65 13.91 -18.01
C ALA A 195 -8.53 13.55 -17.02
N ALA A 196 -8.86 13.36 -15.74
CA ALA A 196 -7.93 12.85 -14.74
C ALA A 196 -7.42 11.43 -15.09
N HIS A 197 -8.33 10.54 -15.48
CA HIS A 197 -7.99 9.19 -15.92
C HIS A 197 -7.16 9.19 -17.22
N GLU A 198 -7.50 10.06 -18.18
CA GLU A 198 -6.71 10.23 -19.41
C GLU A 198 -5.27 10.70 -19.09
N ALA A 199 -5.11 11.64 -18.16
CA ALA A 199 -3.80 12.12 -17.72
C ALA A 199 -2.97 11.03 -17.01
N TRP A 200 -3.61 10.21 -16.16
CA TRP A 200 -2.98 9.05 -15.53
C TRP A 200 -2.44 8.07 -16.58
N TRP A 201 -3.31 7.63 -17.49
CA TRP A 201 -2.93 6.63 -18.49
C TRP A 201 -1.91 7.13 -19.50
N ALA A 202 -1.93 8.42 -19.84
CA ALA A 202 -0.91 9.02 -20.70
C ALA A 202 0.52 8.88 -20.13
N ALA A 203 0.67 8.86 -18.81
CA ALA A 203 1.97 8.59 -18.16
C ALA A 203 2.20 7.08 -17.91
N TRP A 204 1.15 6.36 -17.50
CA TRP A 204 1.26 4.99 -17.00
C TRP A 204 1.44 3.94 -18.10
N GLU A 205 0.69 4.05 -19.21
CA GLU A 205 0.74 3.05 -20.29
C GLU A 205 2.14 2.93 -20.93
N PRO A 206 2.81 4.05 -21.32
CA PRO A 206 4.14 3.95 -21.92
C PRO A 206 5.18 3.40 -20.94
N ALA A 207 5.12 3.81 -19.67
CA ALA A 207 6.04 3.35 -18.64
C ALA A 207 5.89 1.84 -18.39
N TYR A 208 4.65 1.34 -18.35
CA TYR A 208 4.41 -0.09 -18.20
C TYR A 208 4.87 -0.89 -19.42
N ALA A 209 4.62 -0.40 -20.63
CA ALA A 209 5.05 -1.04 -21.86
C ALA A 209 6.59 -1.17 -21.93
N ASP A 210 7.32 -0.09 -21.67
CA ASP A 210 8.79 -0.07 -21.63
C ASP A 210 9.32 -1.04 -20.56
N PHE A 211 8.76 -0.98 -19.35
CA PHE A 211 9.17 -1.86 -18.26
C PHE A 211 8.99 -3.34 -18.60
N ARG A 212 7.85 -3.73 -19.16
CA ARG A 212 7.61 -5.10 -19.62
C ARG A 212 8.61 -5.53 -20.68
N GLU A 213 8.93 -4.66 -21.64
CA GLU A 213 9.93 -4.96 -22.66
C GLU A 213 11.31 -5.19 -22.05
N ARG A 214 11.74 -4.32 -21.12
CA ARG A 214 13.00 -4.50 -20.37
C ARG A 214 13.05 -5.83 -19.61
N VAL A 215 11.97 -6.22 -18.95
CA VAL A 215 11.86 -7.52 -18.26
C VAL A 215 11.98 -8.68 -19.25
N ILE A 216 11.28 -8.62 -20.39
CA ILE A 216 11.35 -9.65 -21.44
C ILE A 216 12.78 -9.76 -21.99
N MET A 217 13.44 -8.62 -22.26
CA MET A 217 14.82 -8.57 -22.74
C MET A 217 15.79 -9.22 -21.75
N ALA A 218 15.65 -8.92 -20.47
CA ALA A 218 16.49 -9.51 -19.43
C ALA A 218 16.28 -11.03 -19.32
N GLN A 219 15.03 -11.49 -19.26
CA GLN A 219 14.70 -12.90 -19.01
C GLN A 219 14.95 -13.81 -20.23
N ARG A 220 14.68 -13.32 -21.45
CA ARG A 220 14.75 -14.14 -22.67
C ARG A 220 16.03 -13.96 -23.47
N PHE A 221 16.66 -12.79 -23.36
CA PHE A 221 17.78 -12.41 -24.21
C PHE A 221 19.04 -12.04 -23.41
N GLY A 222 19.00 -12.15 -22.07
CA GLY A 222 20.17 -11.93 -21.21
C GLY A 222 20.60 -10.47 -21.10
N ALA A 223 19.71 -9.52 -21.42
CA ALA A 223 19.96 -8.11 -21.16
C ALA A 223 20.06 -7.84 -19.65
N ALA A 224 20.57 -6.65 -19.27
CA ALA A 224 20.59 -6.25 -17.87
C ALA A 224 19.15 -6.19 -17.32
N PRO A 225 18.88 -6.77 -16.13
CA PRO A 225 17.56 -6.69 -15.51
C PRO A 225 17.22 -5.23 -15.17
N PRO A 226 15.94 -4.84 -15.26
CA PRO A 226 15.53 -3.54 -14.74
C PRO A 226 15.75 -3.49 -13.23
N TRP A 227 15.90 -2.28 -12.69
CA TRP A 227 16.07 -2.07 -11.25
C TRP A 227 14.80 -2.44 -10.47
N LEU A 228 13.62 -2.09 -11.01
CA LEU A 228 12.32 -2.39 -10.43
C LEU A 228 12.00 -3.90 -10.55
N ASP A 229 11.34 -4.45 -9.53
CA ASP A 229 11.03 -5.89 -9.46
C ASP A 229 10.20 -6.36 -10.66
N ALA A 230 10.70 -7.38 -11.36
CA ALA A 230 10.07 -7.96 -12.55
C ALA A 230 8.65 -8.48 -12.31
N TYR A 231 8.26 -8.72 -11.05
CA TYR A 231 6.87 -9.05 -10.69
C TYR A 231 5.87 -7.99 -11.19
N GLY A 232 6.26 -6.71 -11.22
CA GLY A 232 5.40 -5.66 -11.75
C GLY A 232 5.03 -5.84 -13.23
N ALA A 233 5.77 -6.65 -14.00
CA ALA A 233 5.49 -6.88 -15.42
C ALA A 233 4.36 -7.88 -15.66
N THR A 234 3.84 -8.51 -14.61
CA THR A 234 2.81 -9.55 -14.68
C THR A 234 1.42 -9.01 -15.01
N ALA A 235 1.03 -7.88 -14.41
CA ALA A 235 -0.23 -7.19 -14.69
C ALA A 235 -0.14 -5.68 -14.40
N PRO A 236 -1.01 -4.84 -14.99
CA PRO A 236 -1.04 -3.40 -14.72
C PRO A 236 -1.23 -3.04 -13.23
N ALA A 237 -2.06 -3.80 -12.52
CA ALA A 237 -2.26 -3.62 -11.08
C ALA A 237 -0.97 -3.90 -10.28
N GLU A 238 -0.23 -4.95 -10.64
CA GLU A 238 1.05 -5.27 -10.01
C GLU A 238 2.12 -4.23 -10.33
N PHE A 239 2.15 -3.72 -11.57
CA PHE A 239 3.03 -2.60 -11.90
C PHE A 239 2.73 -1.38 -11.03
N PHE A 240 1.45 -1.08 -10.78
CA PHE A 240 1.07 -0.02 -9.87
C PHE A 240 1.56 -0.23 -8.45
N ALA A 241 1.36 -1.42 -7.90
CA ALA A 241 1.80 -1.73 -6.55
C ALA A 241 3.33 -1.67 -6.41
N VAL A 242 4.07 -2.34 -7.32
CA VAL A 242 5.53 -2.36 -7.33
C VAL A 242 6.13 -0.97 -7.57
N ALA A 243 5.54 -0.15 -8.44
CA ALA A 243 5.96 1.24 -8.63
C ALA A 243 5.74 2.07 -7.35
N CYS A 244 4.63 1.87 -6.63
CA CYS A 244 4.37 2.56 -5.37
C CYS A 244 5.35 2.14 -4.27
N GLU A 245 5.71 0.86 -4.17
CA GLU A 245 6.75 0.38 -3.25
C GLU A 245 8.03 1.19 -3.46
N ALA A 246 8.51 1.24 -4.71
CA ALA A 246 9.74 1.93 -5.06
C ALA A 246 9.65 3.45 -4.84
N TYR A 247 8.50 4.05 -5.17
CA TYR A 247 8.23 5.46 -4.95
C TYR A 247 8.34 5.85 -3.47
N PHE A 248 7.84 5.01 -2.54
CA PHE A 248 7.87 5.31 -1.10
C PHE A 248 9.19 4.91 -0.43
N VAL A 249 9.80 3.81 -0.85
CA VAL A 249 11.00 3.26 -0.20
C VAL A 249 12.29 3.89 -0.73
N ASN A 250 12.36 4.15 -2.03
CA ASN A 250 13.54 4.67 -2.70
C ASN A 250 13.17 5.66 -3.81
N ARG A 251 12.49 6.74 -3.39
CA ARG A 251 12.00 7.80 -4.29
C ARG A 251 13.08 8.39 -5.20
N ALA A 252 14.33 8.46 -4.73
CA ALA A 252 15.44 9.03 -5.48
C ALA A 252 15.84 8.14 -6.67
N GLN A 253 15.92 6.82 -6.48
CA GLN A 253 16.17 5.90 -7.59
C GLN A 253 14.93 5.78 -8.49
N PHE A 254 13.73 5.73 -7.90
CA PHE A 254 12.49 5.68 -8.67
C PHE A 254 12.33 6.90 -9.59
N ALA A 255 12.67 8.10 -9.14
CA ALA A 255 12.64 9.30 -9.97
C ALA A 255 13.65 9.29 -11.13
N GLN A 256 14.74 8.51 -11.02
CA GLN A 256 15.71 8.32 -12.11
C GLN A 256 15.22 7.28 -13.12
N GLU A 257 14.63 6.17 -12.64
CA GLU A 257 14.17 5.07 -13.50
C GLU A 257 12.82 5.34 -14.17
N PHE A 258 11.90 6.02 -13.47
CA PHE A 258 10.53 6.30 -13.92
C PHE A 258 10.16 7.78 -13.77
N PRO A 259 10.94 8.73 -14.34
CA PRO A 259 10.69 10.17 -14.18
C PRO A 259 9.30 10.60 -14.65
N ALA A 260 8.76 9.95 -15.69
CA ALA A 260 7.43 10.25 -16.23
C ALA A 260 6.28 9.92 -15.26
N LEU A 261 6.49 9.01 -14.29
CA LEU A 261 5.48 8.65 -13.30
C LEU A 261 5.50 9.58 -12.07
N MET A 262 6.56 10.36 -11.89
CA MET A 262 6.69 11.23 -10.71
C MET A 262 5.55 12.25 -10.58
N PRO A 263 5.15 13.00 -11.63
CA PRO A 263 4.09 14.00 -11.49
C PRO A 263 2.74 13.40 -11.13
N VAL A 264 2.35 12.29 -11.76
CA VAL A 264 1.06 11.62 -11.49
C VAL A 264 1.01 11.03 -10.08
N LEU A 265 2.12 10.46 -9.60
CA LEU A 265 2.21 9.91 -8.24
C LEU A 265 2.30 11.00 -7.17
N ASP A 266 3.04 12.09 -7.43
CA ASP A 266 3.07 13.24 -6.53
C ASP A 266 1.69 13.88 -6.43
N ALA A 267 0.98 14.07 -7.56
CA ALA A 267 -0.39 14.58 -7.56
C ALA A 267 -1.36 13.67 -6.78
N PHE A 268 -1.18 12.35 -6.85
CA PHE A 268 -2.06 11.39 -6.18
C PHE A 268 -1.78 11.30 -4.67
N PHE A 269 -0.52 11.06 -4.28
CA PHE A 269 -0.16 10.85 -2.88
C PHE A 269 0.10 12.14 -2.11
N ARG A 270 0.32 13.26 -2.81
CA ARG A 270 0.67 14.56 -2.22
C ARG A 270 -0.12 15.71 -2.88
N PRO A 271 -1.47 15.67 -2.84
CA PRO A 271 -2.34 16.60 -3.59
C PRO A 271 -2.23 18.09 -3.18
N GLY A 272 -1.43 18.42 -2.17
CA GLY A 272 -1.11 19.79 -1.75
C GLY A 272 0.26 20.30 -2.18
N LEU A 273 1.07 19.51 -2.89
CA LEU A 273 2.33 19.98 -3.44
C LEU A 273 2.09 20.83 -4.70
N PRO A 274 2.82 21.96 -4.85
CA PRO A 274 2.90 22.64 -6.14
C PRO A 274 3.37 21.64 -7.20
N GLN A 275 2.61 21.50 -8.27
CA GLN A 275 3.06 20.71 -9.42
C GLN A 275 4.14 21.54 -10.15
N PRO A 276 5.24 20.92 -10.60
CA PRO A 276 6.21 21.61 -11.43
C PRO A 276 5.52 22.10 -12.71
N ASP A 277 5.79 23.36 -13.09
CA ASP A 277 5.27 23.99 -14.32
C ASP A 277 5.67 23.23 -15.60
#